data_AF-A0A2R6L2H4-F1
#
_entry.id   AF-A0A2R6L2H4-F1
#
_cell.length_a   1.000
_cell.length_b   1.000
_cell.length_c   1.000
_cell.angle_alpha   90.00
_cell.angle_beta   90.00
_cell.angle_gamma   90.00
#
_symmetry.space_group_name_H-M   'P 1'
#
loop_
_entity.id
_entity.type
_entity.pdbx_description
1 polymer ?
#
loop_
_entity_poly.entity_id
_entity_poly.type
_entity_poly.pdbx_seq_one_letter_code
_entity_poly.pdbx_strand_id
1 'polypeptide(L)' 'MAAEIPFCDTPGQSALVGVLAGAVGGLVGLAAGLGTTGVVGVAAALAVVCDLAGHALRGDDQFRAAVRQVTDDG' A
#
# COMPACT_ATOMS: atom_id res chain seq x y z
N MET A 1 28.53 -1.51 8.26
CA MET A 1 27.93 -2.20 7.10
C MET A 1 26.53 -1.63 6.97
N ALA A 2 26.26 -0.87 5.91
CA ALA A 2 24.91 -0.36 5.67
C ALA A 2 23.99 -1.57 5.50
N ALA A 3 22.90 -1.62 6.26
CA ALA A 3 21.87 -2.63 6.02
C ALA A 3 21.44 -2.46 4.55
N GLU A 4 21.73 -3.46 3.71
CA GLU A 4 21.08 -3.57 2.42
C GLU A 4 19.59 -3.56 2.71
N ILE A 5 18.90 -2.49 2.34
CA ILE A 5 17.45 -2.51 2.30
C ILE A 5 17.14 -3.44 1.13
N PRO A 6 16.66 -4.69 1.35
CA PRO A 6 16.32 -5.55 0.24
C PRO A 6 15.27 -4.81 -0.57
N PHE A 7 15.56 -4.58 -1.85
CA PHE A 7 14.60 -4.03 -2.79
C PHE A 7 13.30 -4.81 -2.61
N CYS A 8 12.17 -4.11 -2.50
CA CYS A 8 10.87 -4.76 -2.48
C CYS A 8 10.77 -5.74 -3.65
N ASP A 9 10.27 -6.96 -3.41
CA ASP A 9 10.15 -8.00 -4.44
C ASP A 9 9.32 -7.53 -5.66
N THR A 10 8.40 -6.57 -5.44
CA THR A 10 7.44 -6.10 -6.43
C THR A 10 7.30 -4.56 -6.48
N PRO A 11 8.39 -3.81 -6.77
CA PRO A 11 8.37 -2.34 -6.70
C PRO A 11 7.43 -1.71 -7.74
N GLY A 12 7.34 -2.33 -8.91
CA GLY A 12 6.41 -1.91 -9.98
C GLY A 12 4.94 -2.14 -9.63
N GLN A 13 4.63 -3.16 -8.81
CA GLN A 13 3.26 -3.38 -8.33
C GLN A 13 2.85 -2.24 -7.42
N SER A 14 3.64 -1.91 -6.40
CA SER A 14 3.29 -0.85 -5.45
C SER A 14 3.15 0.51 -6.13
N ALA A 15 3.98 0.80 -7.14
CA ALA A 15 3.81 2.00 -7.98
C ALA A 15 2.47 2.00 -8.73
N LEU A 16 2.11 0.88 -9.37
CA LEU A 16 0.85 0.74 -10.10
C LEU A 16 -0.36 0.86 -9.16
N VAL A 17 -0.31 0.17 -8.02
CA VAL A 17 -1.35 0.22 -6.98
C VAL A 17 -1.52 1.65 -6.46
N GLY A 18 -0.42 2.36 -6.19
CA GLY A 18 -0.45 3.75 -5.75
C GLY A 18 -1.14 4.68 -6.75
N VAL A 19 -0.83 4.54 -8.05
CA VAL A 19 -1.47 5.35 -9.11
C VAL A 19 -2.96 5.02 -9.21
N LEU A 20 -3.33 3.74 -9.24
CA LEU A 20 -4.72 3.31 -9.36
C LEU A 20 -5.55 3.70 -8.14
N ALA A 21 -5.01 3.50 -6.94
CA ALA A 21 -5.66 3.91 -5.70
C ALA A 21 -5.79 5.43 -5.60
N GLY A 22 -4.78 6.18 -6.07
CA GLY A 22 -4.85 7.63 -6.20
C GLY A 22 -6.00 8.09 -7.11
N ALA A 23 -6.11 7.50 -8.29
CA ALA A 23 -7.17 7.83 -9.24
C ALA A 23 -8.56 7.46 -8.70
N VAL A 24 -8.74 6.23 -8.22
CA VAL A 24 -10.02 5.73 -7.71
C VAL A 24 -10.42 6.46 -6.42
N GLY A 25 -9.53 6.55 -5.44
CA GLY A 25 -9.78 7.25 -4.18
C GLY A 25 -10.00 8.75 -4.38
N GLY A 26 -9.29 9.34 -5.35
CA GLY A 26 -9.51 10.71 -5.81
C GLY A 26 -10.93 10.95 -6.30
N LEU A 27 -11.38 10.13 -7.26
CA LEU A 27 -12.72 10.20 -7.82
C LEU A 27 -13.81 9.94 -6.77
N VAL A 28 -13.62 8.94 -5.90
CA VAL A 28 -14.56 8.62 -4.82
C VAL A 28 -14.67 9.77 -3.83
N GLY A 29 -13.54 10.34 -3.39
CA GLY A 29 -13.53 11.45 -2.46
C GLY A 29 -14.22 12.69 -3.03
N LEU A 30 -13.98 13.00 -4.32
CA LEU A 30 -14.65 14.09 -5.01
C LEU A 30 -16.16 13.84 -5.14
N ALA A 31 -16.57 12.63 -5.53
CA ALA A 31 -17.98 12.26 -5.66
C ALA A 31 -18.74 12.30 -4.31
N ALA A 32 -18.04 12.02 -3.21
CA ALA A 32 -18.58 12.11 -1.85
C ALA A 32 -18.56 13.54 -1.27
N GLY A 33 -18.09 14.54 -2.03
CA GLY A 33 -18.04 15.94 -1.58
C GLY A 33 -16.97 16.20 -0.51
N LEU A 34 -15.93 15.38 -0.42
CA LEU A 34 -14.85 15.57 0.54
C LEU A 34 -13.96 16.74 0.13
N GLY A 35 -13.48 17.50 1.12
CA GLY A 35 -12.38 18.44 0.92
C GLY A 35 -11.05 17.72 0.64
N THR A 36 -10.03 18.47 0.24
CA THR A 36 -8.71 17.93 -0.17
C THR A 36 -8.14 16.90 0.82
N THR A 37 -8.21 17.18 2.12
CA THR A 37 -7.73 16.26 3.16
C THR A 37 -8.49 14.93 3.15
N GLY A 38 -9.81 14.96 2.95
CA GLY A 38 -10.63 13.75 2.88
C GLY A 38 -10.34 12.93 1.61
N VAL A 39 -10.17 13.61 0.47
CA VAL A 39 -9.79 12.96 -0.80
C VAL A 39 -8.43 12.25 -0.67
N VAL A 40 -7.43 12.95 -0.13
CA VAL A 40 -6.09 12.37 0.13
C VAL A 40 -6.18 11.20 1.10
N GLY A 41 -6.98 11.33 2.17
CA GLY A 41 -7.18 10.25 3.14
C GLY A 41 -7.76 8.99 2.50
N VAL A 42 -8.79 9.12 1.65
CA VAL A 42 -9.39 7.98 0.94
C VAL A 42 -8.39 7.34 -0.03
N ALA A 43 -7.68 8.15 -0.83
CA ALA A 43 -6.66 7.66 -1.75
C ALA A 43 -5.53 6.91 -1.02
N ALA A 44 -5.04 7.45 0.09
CA ALA A 44 -3.99 6.83 0.90
C ALA A 44 -4.47 5.52 1.53
N ALA A 45 -5.67 5.50 2.10
CA ALA A 45 -6.25 4.29 2.70
C ALA A 45 -6.42 3.19 1.65
N LEU A 46 -6.92 3.54 0.46
CA LEU A 46 -7.08 2.59 -0.62
C LEU A 46 -5.74 2.04 -1.11
N ALA A 47 -4.71 2.89 -1.21
CA ALA A 47 -3.38 2.47 -1.62
C ALA A 47 -2.79 1.45 -0.64
N VAL A 48 -2.87 1.73 0.66
CA VAL A 48 -2.38 0.81 1.70
C VAL A 48 -3.13 -0.52 1.65
N VAL A 49 -4.46 -0.50 1.61
CA VAL A 49 -5.26 -1.74 1.61
C VAL A 49 -4.98 -2.58 0.36
N CYS A 50 -4.95 -1.97 -0.82
CA CYS A 50 -4.70 -2.68 -2.07
C CYS A 50 -3.28 -3.24 -2.15
N ASP A 51 -2.29 -2.52 -1.62
CA ASP A 51 -0.89 -2.97 -1.65
C ASP A 51 -0.69 -4.16 -0.70
N LEU A 52 -1.22 -4.07 0.52
CA LEU A 52 -1.23 -5.18 1.48
C LEU A 52 -1.96 -6.41 0.93
N ALA A 53 -3.13 -6.22 0.33
CA ALA A 53 -3.89 -7.31 -0.29
C ALA A 53 -3.12 -7.92 -1.47
N GLY A 54 -2.45 -7.09 -2.28
CA GLY A 54 -1.62 -7.53 -3.40
C GLY A 54 -0.51 -8.46 -2.94
N HIS A 55 0.27 -8.05 -1.94
CA HIS A 55 1.33 -8.86 -1.37
C HIS A 55 0.82 -10.14 -0.70
N ALA A 56 -0.30 -10.06 0.03
CA ALA A 56 -0.91 -11.22 0.67
C ALA A 56 -1.39 -12.28 -0.34
N LEU A 57 -1.99 -11.85 -1.46
CA LEU A 57 -2.47 -12.74 -2.51
C LEU A 57 -1.33 -13.36 -3.32
N ARG A 58 -0.24 -12.61 -3.54
CA ARG A 58 0.93 -13.06 -4.30
C ARG A 58 1.83 -13.98 -3.47
N GLY A 59 1.78 -13.84 -2.15
CA GLY A 59 2.54 -14.68 -1.21
C GLY A 59 3.99 -14.26 -1.08
N ASP A 60 4.30 -12.96 -1.23
CA ASP A 60 5.67 -12.43 -1.27
C ASP A 60 6.44 -12.74 0.03
N ASP A 61 7.64 -13.29 -0.10
CA ASP A 61 8.44 -13.76 1.04
C ASP A 61 8.88 -12.59 1.94
N GLN A 62 9.25 -11.45 1.36
CA GLN A 62 9.58 -10.24 2.12
C GLN A 62 8.37 -9.72 2.93
N PHE A 63 7.18 -9.73 2.33
CA PHE A 63 5.95 -9.35 3.03
C PHE A 63 5.66 -10.30 4.20
N ARG A 64 5.78 -11.62 3.98
CA ARG A 64 5.59 -12.63 5.03
C ARG A 64 6.62 -12.50 6.16
N ALA A 65 7.86 -12.19 5.83
CA ALA A 65 8.91 -11.94 6.82
C ALA A 65 8.59 -10.70 7.65
N ALA A 66 8.18 -9.60 7.01
CA ALA A 66 7.78 -8.37 7.70
C ALA A 66 6.58 -8.58 8.63
N VAL A 67 5.56 -9.32 8.19
CA VAL A 67 4.40 -9.67 9.03
C VAL A 67 4.83 -10.50 10.24
N ARG A 68 5.69 -11.51 10.06
CA ARG A 68 6.21 -12.31 11.18
C ARG A 68 6.97 -11.46 12.18
N GLN A 69 7.84 -10.57 11.73
CA GLN A 69 8.57 -9.68 12.61
C GLN A 69 7.63 -8.83 13.48
N VAL A 70 6.60 -8.22 12.87
CA VAL A 70 5.63 -7.40 13.61
C VAL A 70 4.76 -8.23 14.57
N THR A 71 4.51 -9.51 14.25
CA THR A 71 3.65 -10.38 15.06
C THR A 71 4.42 -11.07 16.19
N ASP A 72 5.70 -11.40 15.98
CA ASP A 72 6.56 -12.09 16.94
C ASP A 72 7.24 -11.12 17.92
N ASP A 73 7.40 -9.84 17.55
CA ASP A 73 7.88 -8.76 18.44
C ASP A 73 6.73 -8.11 19.27
N GLY A 74 5.51 -8.65 19.19
CA GLY A 74 4.29 -8.14 19.83
C GLY A 74 3.93 -8.76 21.17
#